data_AF-A0A9W8CS95-F1
#
_entry.id   AF-A0A9W8CS95-F1
#
_cell.length_a   1.000
_cell.length_b   1.000
_cell.length_c   1.000
_cell.angle_alpha   90.00
_cell.angle_beta   90.00
_cell.angle_gamma   90.00
#
_symmetry.space_group_name_H-M   'P 1'
#
loop_
_entity.id
_entity.type
_entity.pdbx_description
1 polymer ?
#
loop_
_entity_poly.entity_id
_entity_poly.type
_entity_poly.pdbx_seq_one_letter_code
_entity_poly.pdbx_strand_id
1 'polypeptide(L)'
;MALPVASTNNVKVYTVSGSSLARKLPDWLVRRKRRELQKDTEWTRRLELIQDFGFPEAALRIKVTNDEQHCIATGVYKPQIRVFDFSNVSMKFDRHTDAENVNFLILSDDWTKT
;
A
#
# COMPACT_ATOMS: atom_id res chain seq x y z
N MET A 1 14.47 13.92 -7.52
CA MET A 1 14.59 12.76 -6.62
C MET A 1 14.97 11.55 -7.47
N ALA A 2 15.84 10.67 -6.98
CA ALA A 2 16.16 9.42 -7.65
C ALA A 2 15.79 8.26 -6.71
N LEU A 3 15.08 7.26 -7.23
CA LEU A 3 14.75 6.05 -6.47
C LEU A 3 15.99 5.16 -6.34
N PRO A 4 16.15 4.46 -5.21
CA PRO A 4 17.19 3.45 -5.08
C PRO A 4 16.98 2.36 -6.14
N VAL A 5 18.06 2.00 -6.83
CA VAL A 5 18.06 1.00 -7.90
C VAL A 5 18.75 -0.26 -7.42
N ALA A 6 18.06 -1.39 -7.51
CA ALA A 6 18.67 -2.70 -7.41
C ALA A 6 19.02 -3.17 -8.83
N SER A 7 20.26 -3.59 -9.07
CA SER A 7 20.65 -4.19 -10.35
C SER A 7 20.82 -5.69 -10.15
N THR A 8 19.94 -6.48 -10.74
CA THR A 8 20.08 -7.95 -10.79
C THR A 8 20.18 -8.35 -12.25
N ASN A 9 21.20 -9.14 -12.60
CA ASN A 9 21.44 -9.59 -13.98
C ASN A 9 21.49 -8.45 -15.01
N ASN A 10 22.12 -7.32 -14.65
CA ASN A 10 22.21 -6.12 -15.50
C ASN A 10 20.86 -5.45 -15.84
N VAL A 11 19.78 -5.79 -15.10
CA VAL A 11 18.46 -5.16 -15.20
C VAL A 11 18.22 -4.29 -13.96
N LYS A 12 17.84 -3.03 -14.19
CA LYS A 12 17.53 -2.06 -13.14
C LYS A 12 16.11 -2.27 -12.63
N VAL A 13 15.97 -2.56 -11.34
CA VAL A 13 14.71 -2.71 -10.63
C VAL A 13 14.55 -1.57 -9.63
N TYR A 14 13.40 -0.91 -9.65
CA TYR A 14 13.07 0.19 -8.76
C TYR A 14 11.96 -0.23 -7.79
N THR A 15 12.23 -0.15 -6.50
CA THR A 15 11.21 -0.36 -5.47
C THR A 15 10.61 0.98 -5.10
N VAL A 16 9.33 1.18 -5.40
CA VAL A 16 8.67 2.47 -5.17
C VAL A 16 7.94 2.51 -3.83
N SER A 17 7.28 1.42 -3.47
CA SER A 17 6.53 1.25 -2.22
C SER A 17 6.96 -0.06 -1.54
N GLY A 18 7.84 0.04 -0.55
CA GLY A 18 8.40 -1.13 0.15
C GLY A 18 8.92 -0.82 1.54
N SER A 19 9.16 -1.87 2.34
CA SER A 19 9.66 -1.80 3.72
C SER A 19 10.84 -0.83 3.91
N SER A 20 11.79 -0.86 2.97
CA SER A 20 12.99 -0.03 2.98
C SER A 20 12.74 1.47 2.74
N LEU A 21 11.60 1.85 2.13
CA LEU A 21 11.23 3.24 1.83
C LEU A 21 10.07 3.76 2.70
N ALA A 22 9.09 2.93 3.04
CA ALA A 22 7.78 3.41 3.48
C ALA A 22 7.60 3.46 5.01
N ARG A 23 8.21 2.57 5.80
CA ARG A 23 7.82 2.42 7.23
C ARG A 23 8.98 2.10 8.16
N LYS A 24 9.82 3.10 8.47
CA LYS A 24 10.78 3.00 9.59
C LYS A 24 10.13 3.27 10.97
N LEU A 25 8.99 3.97 11.02
CA LEU A 25 8.42 4.51 12.25
C LEU A 25 6.92 4.21 12.35
N PRO A 26 6.42 3.78 13.53
CA PRO A 26 4.98 3.65 13.79
C PRO A 26 4.24 5.00 13.72
N ASP A 27 2.98 5.00 13.28
CA ASP A 27 2.17 6.22 13.11
C ASP A 27 2.03 7.08 14.37
N TRP A 28 1.94 6.44 15.55
CA TRP A 28 1.86 7.15 16.82
C TRP A 28 3.15 7.92 17.10
N LEU A 29 4.31 7.38 16.71
CA LEU A 29 5.61 8.01 16.89
C LEU A 29 5.84 9.11 15.85
N VAL A 30 5.40 8.89 14.61
CA VAL A 30 5.39 9.90 13.54
C VAL A 30 4.57 11.11 13.96
N ARG A 31 3.37 10.90 14.51
CA ARG A 31 2.51 11.98 15.03
C ARG A 31 3.19 12.76 16.15
N ARG A 32 3.85 12.07 17.09
CA ARG A 32 4.57 12.71 18.21
C ARG A 32 5.79 13.51 17.74
N LYS A 33 6.54 13.00 16.76
CA LYS A 33 7.80 13.59 16.27
C LYS A 33 7.67 14.37 14.96
N ARG A 34 6.45 14.76 14.56
CA ARG A 34 6.19 15.40 13.26
C ARG A 34 7.12 16.58 12.95
N ARG A 35 7.40 17.43 13.95
CA ARG A 35 8.30 18.60 13.79
C ARG A 35 9.78 18.22 13.63
N GLU A 36 10.22 17.14 14.26
CA GLU A 36 11.59 16.60 14.09
C GLU A 36 11.72 15.97 12.70
N LEU A 37 10.74 15.17 12.30
CA LEU A 37 10.72 14.46 11.01
C LEU A 37 10.66 15.40 9.81
N GLN A 38 10.02 16.56 9.93
CA GLN A 38 10.05 17.59 8.88
C GLN A 38 11.44 18.16 8.61
N LYS A 39 12.37 18.06 9.56
CA LYS A 39 13.77 18.47 9.36
C LYS A 39 14.62 17.37 8.72
N ASP A 40 14.12 16.13 8.72
CA ASP A 40 14.82 15.00 8.16
C ASP A 40 14.63 14.95 6.63
N THR A 41 15.75 14.98 5.93
CA THR A 41 15.78 14.94 4.46
C THR A 41 15.34 13.60 3.90
N GLU A 42 15.56 12.48 4.59
CA GLU A 42 15.06 11.17 4.15
C GLU A 42 13.54 11.12 4.24
N TRP A 43 12.99 11.59 5.37
CA TRP A 43 11.54 11.64 5.59
C TRP A 43 10.83 12.52 4.57
N THR A 44 11.39 13.69 4.28
CA THR A 44 10.81 14.65 3.32
C THR A 44 10.91 14.15 1.86
N ARG A 45 11.88 13.28 1.56
CA ARG A 45 12.06 12.69 0.22
C ARG A 45 11.33 11.37 0.02
N ARG A 46 10.56 10.90 1.01
CA ARG A 46 9.79 9.67 0.91
C ARG A 46 8.73 9.82 -0.18
N LEU A 47 8.77 8.92 -1.16
CA LEU A 47 7.74 8.80 -2.19
C LEU A 47 6.75 7.72 -1.76
N GLU A 48 5.50 8.10 -1.60
CA GLU A 48 4.39 7.15 -1.53
C GLU A 48 3.54 7.36 -2.77
N LEU A 49 3.42 6.31 -3.59
CA LEU A 49 2.58 6.39 -4.78
C LEU A 49 1.13 6.44 -4.38
N ILE A 50 0.63 5.43 -3.66
CA ILE A 50 -0.75 5.38 -3.18
C ILE A 50 -0.73 5.65 -1.68
N GLN A 51 -1.60 6.55 -1.23
CA GLN A 51 -1.70 6.89 0.19
C GLN A 51 -2.10 5.67 1.02
N ASP A 52 -1.38 5.44 2.12
CA ASP A 52 -1.64 4.38 3.10
C ASP A 52 -1.78 2.98 2.48
N PHE A 53 -1.00 2.72 1.43
CA PHE A 53 -0.97 1.45 0.71
C PHE A 53 -0.23 0.36 1.50
N GLY A 54 -0.94 -0.22 2.46
CA GLY A 54 -0.45 -1.32 3.27
C GLY A 54 -1.44 -1.74 4.34
N PHE A 55 -1.05 -2.74 5.13
CA PHE A 55 -1.79 -3.21 6.30
C PHE A 55 -0.93 -3.09 7.55
N PRO A 56 -1.56 -3.04 8.75
CA PRO A 56 -0.83 -2.99 10.02
C PRO A 56 0.14 -4.16 10.20
N GLU A 57 -0.28 -5.37 9.79
CA GLU A 57 0.50 -6.60 9.96
C GLU A 57 1.00 -7.11 8.61
N ALA A 58 0.12 -7.73 7.82
CA ALA A 58 0.46 -8.22 6.49
C ALA A 58 -0.76 -8.13 5.55
N ALA A 59 -0.45 -8.04 4.25
CA ALA A 59 -1.40 -8.31 3.19
C ALA A 59 -1.40 -9.82 2.91
N LEU A 60 -2.57 -10.41 2.70
CA LEU A 60 -2.70 -11.81 2.28
C LEU A 60 -2.71 -11.91 0.77
N ARG A 61 -3.59 -11.15 0.11
CA ARG A 61 -3.73 -11.25 -1.33
C ARG A 61 -4.15 -9.93 -1.96
N ILE A 62 -3.63 -9.67 -3.16
CA ILE A 62 -3.82 -8.43 -3.90
C ILE A 62 -4.21 -8.77 -5.33
N LYS A 63 -5.24 -8.09 -5.86
CA LYS A 63 -5.65 -8.19 -7.27
C LYS A 63 -6.05 -6.81 -7.80
N VAL A 64 -5.79 -6.61 -9.08
CA VAL A 64 -6.25 -5.43 -9.82
C VAL A 64 -7.51 -5.81 -10.59
N THR A 65 -8.44 -4.88 -10.71
CA THR A 65 -9.65 -5.01 -11.53
C THR A 65 -9.31 -5.08 -13.03
N ASN A 66 -10.21 -5.62 -13.85
CA ASN A 66 -9.97 -5.75 -15.29
C ASN A 66 -9.94 -4.40 -16.00
N ASP A 67 -10.65 -3.41 -15.46
CA ASP A 67 -10.61 -2.01 -15.92
C ASP A 67 -9.31 -1.27 -15.54
N GLU A 68 -8.42 -1.92 -14.77
CA GLU A 68 -7.16 -1.37 -14.27
C GLU A 68 -7.32 -0.05 -13.50
N GLN A 69 -8.50 0.23 -12.93
CA GLN A 69 -8.75 1.46 -12.16
C GLN A 69 -8.65 1.24 -10.65
N HIS A 70 -8.82 -0.01 -10.19
CA HIS A 70 -8.91 -0.32 -8.77
C HIS A 70 -7.99 -1.47 -8.38
N CYS A 71 -7.48 -1.42 -7.16
CA CYS A 71 -6.74 -2.49 -6.53
C CYS A 71 -7.48 -2.95 -5.27
N ILE A 72 -7.66 -4.25 -5.14
CA ILE A 72 -8.31 -4.87 -3.99
C ILE A 72 -7.28 -5.70 -3.25
N ALA A 73 -7.15 -5.46 -1.96
CA ALA A 73 -6.21 -6.17 -1.11
C ALA A 73 -6.89 -6.65 0.19
N THR A 74 -6.45 -7.81 0.67
CA THR A 74 -6.90 -8.39 1.94
C THR A 74 -5.79 -8.33 2.99
N GLY A 75 -6.15 -8.12 4.25
CA GLY A 75 -5.21 -8.03 5.37
C GLY A 75 -5.55 -8.95 6.54
N VAL A 76 -4.53 -9.24 7.35
CA VAL A 76 -4.59 -10.18 8.49
C VAL A 76 -5.21 -9.53 9.74
N TYR A 77 -4.58 -8.47 10.27
CA TYR A 77 -5.01 -7.84 11.51
C TYR A 77 -6.40 -7.21 11.39
N LYS A 78 -7.34 -7.70 12.22
CA LYS A 78 -8.79 -7.46 12.08
C LYS A 78 -9.19 -7.69 10.62
N PRO A 79 -9.46 -8.95 10.22
CA PRO A 79 -9.54 -9.32 8.82
C PRO A 79 -10.30 -8.29 8.01
N GLN A 80 -9.66 -7.77 6.96
CA GLN A 80 -10.16 -6.58 6.27
C GLN A 80 -9.84 -6.63 4.79
N ILE A 81 -10.74 -6.04 4.01
CA ILE A 81 -10.65 -5.84 2.57
C ILE A 81 -10.52 -4.33 2.36
N ARG A 82 -9.48 -3.92 1.65
CA ARG A 82 -9.27 -2.52 1.22
C ARG A 82 -9.38 -2.44 -0.28
N VAL A 83 -10.11 -1.44 -0.76
CA VAL A 83 -10.15 -1.07 -2.17
C VAL A 83 -9.42 0.26 -2.34
N PHE A 84 -8.46 0.28 -3.24
CA PHE A 84 -7.69 1.47 -3.62
C PHE A 84 -8.11 1.91 -5.02
N ASP A 85 -8.18 3.22 -5.21
CA ASP A 85 -8.50 3.87 -6.48
C ASP A 85 -7.23 4.52 -7.03
N PHE A 86 -6.84 4.17 -8.25
CA PHE A 86 -5.63 4.70 -8.86
C PHE A 86 -5.78 6.13 -9.37
N SER A 87 -7.00 6.55 -9.74
CA SER A 87 -7.26 7.93 -10.18
C SER A 87 -7.16 8.90 -8.99
N ASN A 88 -7.68 8.49 -7.84
CA ASN A 88 -7.63 9.26 -6.59
C ASN A 88 -6.40 8.98 -5.73
N VAL A 89 -5.56 8.02 -6.15
CA VAL A 89 -4.27 7.73 -5.53
C VAL A 89 -4.39 7.43 -4.02
N SER A 90 -5.52 6.84 -3.63
CA SER A 90 -5.90 6.69 -2.22
C SER A 90 -6.82 5.51 -1.99
N MET A 91 -7.05 5.18 -0.72
CA MET A 91 -8.00 4.15 -0.33
C MET A 91 -9.43 4.66 -0.53
N LYS A 92 -10.21 3.93 -1.31
CA LYS A 92 -11.63 4.21 -1.56
C LYS A 92 -12.48 3.86 -0.35
N PHE A 93 -12.29 2.65 0.20
CA PHE A 93 -12.90 2.21 1.46
C PHE A 93 -12.18 0.97 2.01
N ASP A 94 -12.43 0.70 3.29
CA ASP A 94 -12.11 -0.55 3.97
C ASP A 94 -13.38 -1.22 4.51
N ARG A 95 -13.39 -2.55 4.55
CA ARG A 95 -14.45 -3.36 5.15
C ARG A 95 -13.82 -4.48 5.95
N HIS A 96 -14.33 -4.71 7.15
CA HIS A 96 -13.88 -5.82 7.99
C HIS A 96 -14.69 -7.09 7.68
N THR A 97 -14.02 -8.24 7.77
CA THR A 97 -14.59 -9.58 7.64
C THR A 97 -14.39 -10.34 8.95
N ASP A 98 -15.23 -11.34 9.20
CA ASP A 98 -15.17 -12.13 10.43
C ASP A 98 -13.93 -13.05 10.48
N ALA A 99 -13.46 -13.49 9.31
CA ALA A 99 -12.32 -14.37 9.15
C ALA A 99 -11.37 -13.89 8.05
N GLU A 100 -10.16 -14.43 8.07
CA GLU A 100 -9.10 -14.16 7.10
C GLU A 100 -9.45 -14.71 5.71
N ASN A 101 -9.23 -13.89 4.69
CA ASN A 101 -9.48 -14.28 3.31
C ASN A 101 -8.22 -14.90 2.69
N VAL A 102 -8.30 -16.18 2.34
CA VAL A 102 -7.24 -16.90 1.61
C VAL A 102 -7.19 -16.48 0.14
N ASN A 103 -8.35 -16.41 -0.52
CA ASN A 103 -8.45 -16.24 -1.98
C ASN A 103 -9.82 -15.66 -2.38
N PHE A 104 -9.86 -14.62 -3.24
CA PHE A 104 -11.08 -14.03 -3.82
C PHE A 104 -11.09 -13.96 -5.37
N LEU A 105 -12.20 -13.64 -6.02
CA LEU A 105 -12.21 -13.39 -7.46
C LEU A 105 -13.03 -12.13 -7.73
N ILE A 106 -12.52 -11.27 -8.60
CA ILE A 106 -13.28 -10.11 -9.06
C ILE A 106 -14.15 -10.62 -10.20
N LEU A 107 -15.47 -10.48 -10.06
CA LEU A 107 -16.45 -11.01 -11.01
C LEU A 107 -16.89 -9.98 -12.04
N SER A 108 -16.91 -8.70 -11.66
CA SER A 108 -17.14 -7.58 -12.57
C SER A 108 -15.82 -7.08 -13.17
N ASP A 109 -15.90 -6.24 -14.20
CA ASP A 109 -14.73 -5.50 -14.66
C ASP A 109 -14.24 -4.47 -13.62
N ASP A 110 -15.14 -4.03 -12.74
CA ASP A 110 -14.90 -3.12 -11.62
C ASP A 110 -14.93 -3.83 -10.25
N TRP A 111 -14.76 -3.06 -9.17
CA TRP A 111 -14.73 -3.58 -7.79
C TRP A 111 -16.10 -3.98 -7.24
N THR A 112 -17.21 -3.77 -7.96
CA THR A 112 -18.57 -3.85 -7.39
C THR A 112 -19.00 -5.26 -7.03
N LYS A 113 -18.48 -6.28 -7.73
CA LYS A 113 -18.71 -7.71 -7.40
C LYS A 113 -17.39 -8.43 -7.22
N THR A 114 -17.12 -8.79 -5.96
CA THR A 114 -15.84 -9.33 -5.47
C THR A 114 -16.06 -10.46 -4.49
#